data_AF-A0A818US62-F1
#
_entry.id   AF-A0A818US62-F1
#
_cell.length_a   1.000
_cell.length_b   1.000
_cell.length_c   1.000
_cell.angle_alpha   90.00
_cell.angle_beta   90.00
_cell.angle_gamma   90.00
#
_symmetry.space_group_name_H-M   'P 1'
#
loop_
_entity.id
_entity.type
_entity.pdbx_description
1 polymer ?
#
loop_
_entity_poly.entity_id
_entity_poly.type
_entity_poly.pdbx_seq_one_letter_code
_entity_poly.pdbx_strand_id
1 'polypeptide(L)' 'WNERFTFNLQKGDDVIHFDVYDADVVGKDSIGNGKVKLKHVFDDGRFNEWVKLPANFGLSSHGEIHIIMNFIPA' A
#
# COMPACT_ATOMS: atom_id res chain seq x y z
N TRP A 1 11.15 -4.33 2.16
CA TRP A 1 11.73 -3.10 1.60
C TRP A 1 11.69 -1.99 2.63
N ASN A 2 12.67 -1.07 2.61
CA ASN A 2 12.73 0.16 3.41
C ASN A 2 12.87 1.36 2.46
N GLU A 3 12.01 1.41 1.45
CA GLU A 3 12.10 2.37 0.36
C GLU A 3 11.18 3.57 0.58
N ARG A 4 11.56 4.71 0.00
CA ARG A 4 10.78 5.95 0.06
C ARG A 4 10.36 6.36 -1.34
N PHE A 5 9.06 6.55 -1.50
CA PHE A 5 8.45 7.11 -2.69
C PHE A 5 7.90 8.51 -2.37
N THR A 6 7.92 9.40 -3.35
CA THR A 6 7.35 10.75 -3.23
C THR A 6 6.64 11.07 -4.53
N PHE A 7 5.38 11.50 -4.42
CA PHE A 7 4.53 11.81 -5.55
C PHE A 7 3.57 12.93 -5.15
N ASN A 8 3.14 13.71 -6.14
CA ASN A 8 2.14 14.74 -5.95
C ASN A 8 0.75 14.13 -6.00
N LEU A 9 -0.16 14.59 -5.14
CA LEU A 9 -1.57 14.23 -5.19
C LEU A 9 -2.34 15.22 -6.06
N GLN A 10 -3.27 14.69 -6.86
CA GLN A 10 -4.24 15.49 -7.61
C GLN A 10 -5.55 15.60 -6.82
N LYS A 11 -6.38 16.59 -7.20
CA LYS A 11 -7.70 16.73 -6.61
C LYS A 11 -8.55 15.50 -6.95
N GLY A 12 -8.98 14.79 -5.91
CA GLY A 12 -9.78 13.57 -6.03
C GLY A 12 -9.03 12.30 -5.63
N ASP A 13 -7.71 12.35 -5.49
CA ASP A 13 -6.92 11.21 -5.02
C ASP A 13 -7.19 10.96 -3.53
N ASP A 14 -7.72 9.79 -3.21
CA ASP A 14 -8.14 9.43 -1.85
C ASP A 14 -7.68 8.04 -1.40
N VAL A 15 -7.04 7.26 -2.28
CA VAL A 15 -6.59 5.89 -2.01
C VAL A 15 -5.23 5.62 -2.65
N ILE A 16 -4.33 5.01 -1.88
CA ILE A 16 -3.12 4.37 -2.40
C ILE A 16 -3.40 2.89 -2.62
N HIS A 17 -3.10 2.43 -3.83
CA HIS A 17 -3.10 1.02 -4.20
C HIS A 17 -1.65 0.52 -4.27
N PHE A 18 -1.43 -0.71 -3.81
CA PHE A 18 -0.13 -1.37 -3.92
C PHE A 18 -0.32 -2.84 -4.26
N ASP A 19 0.59 -3.35 -5.08
CA ASP A 19 0.65 -4.74 -5.52
C ASP A 19 2.01 -5.32 -5.15
N VAL A 20 2.01 -6.57 -4.69
CA VAL A 20 3.21 -7.33 -4.34
C VAL A 20 3.38 -8.44 -5.35
N TYR A 21 4.57 -8.51 -5.93
CA TYR A 21 4.95 -9.50 -6.93
C TYR A 21 6.18 -10.26 -6.47
N ASP A 22 6.28 -11.52 -6.89
CA ASP A 22 7.56 -12.21 -6.87
C ASP A 22 8.51 -11.65 -7.94
N ALA A 23 9.81 -11.70 -7.68
CA ALA A 23 10.84 -11.06 -8.50
C ALA A 23 11.24 -11.87 -9.74
N ASP A 24 10.74 -13.09 -9.89
CA ASP A 24 11.14 -14.00 -10.96
C ASP A 24 10.74 -13.50 -12.37
N VAL A 25 11.67 -13.66 -13.31
CA VAL A 25 11.61 -13.07 -14.66
C VAL A 25 10.58 -13.77 -15.57
N VAL A 26 10.24 -15.02 -15.26
CA VAL A 26 9.29 -15.84 -16.03
C VAL A 26 8.19 -16.32 -15.11
N GLY A 27 6.95 -15.84 -15.35
CA GLY A 27 5.81 -16.07 -14.46
C GLY A 27 5.78 -15.04 -13.34
N LYS A 28 5.18 -13.86 -13.61
CA LYS A 28 4.92 -12.89 -12.54
C LYS A 28 3.74 -13.38 -11.71
N ASP A 29 4.04 -14.06 -10.63
CA ASP A 29 3.02 -14.46 -9.66
C ASP A 29 2.71 -13.26 -8.75
N SER A 30 1.44 -12.85 -8.75
CA SER A 30 0.94 -11.85 -7.80
C SER A 30 0.83 -12.50 -6.43
N ILE A 31 1.55 -11.94 -5.46
CA ILE A 31 1.53 -12.40 -4.06
C ILE A 31 0.32 -11.82 -3.33
N GLY A 32 -0.03 -10.57 -3.63
CA GLY A 32 -1.20 -9.92 -3.07
C GLY A 32 -1.30 -8.45 -3.47
N ASN A 33 -2.41 -7.82 -3.09
CA ASN A 33 -2.63 -6.39 -3.27
C ASN A 33 -3.25 -5.78 -2.02
N GLY A 34 -3.19 -4.47 -1.89
CA GLY A 34 -3.83 -3.77 -0.81
C GLY A 34 -4.15 -2.33 -1.16
N LYS A 35 -4.97 -1.71 -0.31
CA LYS A 35 -5.39 -0.32 -0.46
C LYS A 35 -5.42 0.39 0.88
N VAL A 36 -4.96 1.63 0.91
CA VAL A 36 -5.05 2.51 2.08
C VAL A 36 -5.75 3.80 1.70
N LYS A 37 -6.83 4.14 2.42
CA LYS A 37 -7.51 5.42 2.27
C LYS A 37 -6.65 6.53 2.86
N LEU A 38 -6.41 7.59 2.09
CA LEU A 38 -5.59 8.73 2.48
C LEU A 38 -6.28 9.66 3.47
N LYS A 39 -7.60 9.53 3.67
CA LYS A 39 -8.35 10.36 4.64
C LYS A 39 -7.67 10.43 6.01
N HIS A 40 -7.23 9.30 6.56
CA HIS A 40 -6.54 9.27 7.85
C HIS A 40 -5.20 10.00 7.82
N VAL A 41 -4.44 9.89 6.72
CA VAL A 41 -3.17 10.62 6.55
C VAL A 41 -3.41 12.12 6.46
N PHE A 42 -4.50 12.55 5.82
CA PHE A 42 -4.87 13.96 5.72
C PHE A 42 -5.34 14.54 7.04
N ASP A 43 -6.12 13.78 7.81
CA ASP A 43 -6.66 14.21 9.10
C ASP A 43 -5.57 14.25 10.19
N ASP A 44 -4.74 13.19 10.27
CA ASP A 44 -3.78 12.99 11.36
C ASP A 44 -2.34 13.44 10.99
N GLY A 45 -2.10 13.79 9.72
CA GLY A 45 -0.80 14.17 9.17
C GLY A 45 0.18 12.99 8.98
N ARG A 46 -0.12 11.82 9.53
CA ARG A 46 0.74 10.62 9.49
C ARG A 46 -0.09 9.34 9.53
N PHE A 47 0.42 8.31 8.84
CA PHE A 47 -0.03 6.93 8.95
C PHE A 47 1.17 6.01 9.11
N ASN A 48 1.08 5.01 9.99
CA ASN A 48 2.16 4.09 10.32
C ASN A 48 1.59 2.77 10.83
N GLU A 49 1.21 1.88 9.92
CA GLU A 49 0.48 0.66 10.27
C GLU A 49 0.93 -0.53 9.42
N TRP A 50 0.69 -1.74 9.95
CA TRP A 50 0.75 -2.97 9.18
C TRP A 50 -0.57 -3.18 8.44
N VAL A 51 -0.50 -3.25 7.12
CA VAL A 51 -1.66 -3.46 6.26
C VAL A 51 -1.68 -4.91 5.79
N LYS A 52 -2.75 -5.63 6.14
CA LYS A 52 -2.96 -7.02 5.74
C LYS A 52 -3.20 -7.12 4.23
N LEU A 53 -2.52 -8.07 3.59
CA LEU A 53 -2.83 -8.49 2.23
C LEU A 53 -4.06 -9.42 2.29
N PRO A 54 -5.20 -9.04 1.68
CA PRO A 54 -6.37 -9.90 1.61
C PRO A 54 -6.01 -11.21 0.93
N ALA A 55 -6.60 -12.30 1.40
CA ALA A 55 -6.47 -13.56 0.71
C ALA A 55 -7.38 -13.59 -0.52
N ASN A 56 -6.81 -13.91 -1.68
CA ASN A 56 -7.59 -14.33 -2.83
C ASN A 56 -7.93 -15.82 -2.67
N PHE A 57 -9.10 -16.20 -3.19
CA PHE A 57 -9.78 -17.49 -3.06
C PHE A 57 -8.90 -18.70 -2.65
N GLY A 58 -9.15 -19.25 -1.46
CA GLY A 58 -8.61 -20.55 -1.01
C GLY A 58 -7.43 -20.48 -0.05
N LEU A 59 -6.90 -19.29 0.25
CA LEU A 59 -5.78 -19.10 1.18
C LEU A 59 -6.23 -18.24 2.38
N SER A 60 -5.57 -18.37 3.54
CA SER A 60 -6.02 -17.76 4.81
C SER A 60 -5.44 -16.37 5.09
N SER A 61 -4.31 -16.00 4.48
CA SER A 61 -3.68 -14.66 4.46
C SER A 61 -2.31 -14.79 3.77
N HIS A 62 -1.87 -13.77 3.01
CA HIS A 62 -0.55 -13.75 2.32
C HIS A 62 0.48 -12.83 2.98
N GLY A 63 0.26 -12.45 4.23
CA GLY A 63 1.16 -11.58 5.00
C GLY A 63 0.69 -10.13 5.10
N GLU A 64 1.58 -9.30 5.63
CA GLU A 64 1.32 -7.89 5.95
C GLU A 64 2.47 -7.03 5.41
N ILE A 65 2.16 -5.81 5.00
CA ILE A 65 3.16 -4.82 4.63
C ILE A 65 3.12 -3.66 5.62
N HIS A 66 4.28 -3.29 6.14
CA HIS A 66 4.42 -2.10 6.97
C HIS A 66 4.51 -0.85 6.09
N ILE A 67 3.58 0.10 6.28
CA ILE A 67 3.50 1.31 5.47
C ILE A 67 3.56 2.54 6.38
N ILE A 68 4.46 3.46 6.05
CA ILE A 68 4.57 4.78 6.68
C ILE A 68 4.27 5.84 5.62
N MET A 69 3.28 6.70 5.88
CA MET A 69 2.94 7.83 5.02
C MET A 69 2.91 9.11 5.84
N ASN A 70 3.39 10.19 5.23
CA ASN A 70 3.25 11.54 5.75
C ASN A 70 2.68 12.42 4.65
N PHE A 71 1.70 13.26 4.99
CA PHE A 71 1.15 14.23 4.06
C PHE A 71 1.79 15.60 4.31
N ILE A 72 2.23 16.26 3.24
CA ILE A 72 2.78 17.61 3.28
C ILE A 72 1.81 18.49 2.48
N PRO A 73 1.00 19.33 3.14
CA PRO A 73 0.18 20.32 2.46
C PRO A 73 1.05 21.26 1.63
N ALA A 74 0.53 21.71 0.49
CA ALA A 74 1.18 22.73 -0.35
C ALA A 74 1.09 24.13 0.29
#